data_AF-A0A946CKL6-F1
#
_entry.id   AF-A0A946CKL6-F1
#
_cell.length_a   1.000
_cell.length_b   1.000
_cell.length_c   1.000
_cell.angle_alpha   90.00
_cell.angle_beta   90.00
_cell.angle_gamma   90.00
#
_symmetry.space_group_name_H-M   'P 1'
#
loop_
_entity.id
_entity.type
_entity.pdbx_description
1 polymer ?
#
loop_
_entity_poly.entity_id
_entity_poly.type
_entity_poly.pdbx_seq_one_letter_code
_entity_poly.pdbx_strand_id
1 'polypeptide(L)'
;MKAILLRYLTPLTYIMWVVIIIGMIDHFFLEPRGQAFLPPAVFDWLLILMWPLLAAVWFGNKENEKRKAQARAEAPEPPAED
;
A
#
# COMPACT_ATOMS: atom_id res chain seq x y z
N MET A 1 0.50 -3.47 -19.29
CA MET A 1 0.59 -3.91 -17.88
C MET A 1 0.58 -2.75 -16.87
N LYS A 2 1.32 -1.64 -17.09
CA LYS A 2 1.40 -0.51 -16.14
C LYS A 2 0.08 0.17 -15.77
N ALA A 3 -0.83 0.35 -16.73
CA ALA A 3 -2.13 1.00 -16.48
C ALA A 3 -3.05 0.17 -15.56
N ILE A 4 -2.98 -1.16 -15.63
CA ILE A 4 -3.76 -2.06 -14.76
C ILE A 4 -3.22 -1.98 -13.34
N LEU A 5 -1.90 -2.05 -13.15
CA LEU A 5 -1.27 -1.92 -11.84
C LEU A 5 -1.62 -0.59 -11.16
N LEU A 6 -1.59 0.53 -11.89
CA LEU A 6 -1.96 1.84 -11.37
C LEU A 6 -3.44 1.95 -10.96
N ARG A 7 -4.34 1.26 -11.68
CA ARG A 7 -5.77 1.22 -11.35
C ARG A 7 -6.04 0.44 -10.06
N TYR A 8 -5.28 -0.62 -9.81
CA TYR A 8 -5.38 -1.44 -8.61
C TYR A 8 -4.45 -0.98 -7.48
N LEU A 9 -3.63 0.04 -7.69
CA LEU A 9 -2.69 0.53 -6.69
C LEU A 9 -3.41 1.00 -5.42
N THR A 10 -4.47 1.79 -5.58
CA THR A 10 -5.27 2.29 -4.46
C THR A 10 -5.90 1.16 -3.63
N PRO A 11 -6.64 0.19 -4.20
CA PRO A 11 -7.16 -0.93 -3.42
C PRO A 11 -6.06 -1.83 -2.84
N LEU A 12 -4.95 -2.05 -3.55
CA LEU A 12 -3.78 -2.78 -3.02
C LEU A 12 -3.20 -2.11 -1.77
N THR A 13 -3.07 -0.78 -1.79
CA THR A 13 -2.60 -0.01 -0.63
C THR A 13 -3.56 -0.15 0.56
N TYR A 14 -4.88 -0.14 0.33
CA TYR A 14 -5.84 -0.37 1.41
C TYR A 14 -5.73 -1.78 2.00
N ILE A 15 -5.60 -2.80 1.15
CA ILE A 15 -5.41 -4.19 1.61
C ILE A 15 -4.13 -4.30 2.44
N MET A 16 -3.04 -3.66 2.01
CA MET A 16 -1.79 -3.60 2.76
C MET A 16 -1.98 -3.00 4.15
N TRP A 17 -2.66 -1.85 4.25
CA TRP A 17 -2.95 -1.23 5.54
C TRP A 17 -3.83 -2.10 6.43
N VAL A 18 -4.85 -2.75 5.88
CA VAL A 18 -5.71 -3.68 6.62
C VAL A 18 -4.90 -4.83 7.19
N VAL A 19 -4.02 -5.44 6.39
CA VAL A 19 -3.14 -6.54 6.83
C VAL A 19 -2.19 -6.09 7.94
N ILE A 20 -1.57 -4.91 7.80
CA ILE A 20 -0.68 -4.33 8.83
C ILE A 20 -1.45 -4.08 10.13
N ILE A 21 -2.65 -3.49 10.05
CA ILE A 21 -3.47 -3.18 11.23
C ILE A 21 -3.90 -4.46 11.95
N ILE A 22 -4.33 -5.49 11.21
CA ILE A 22 -4.70 -6.78 11.79
C ILE A 22 -3.51 -7.40 12.54
N GLY A 23 -2.33 -7.45 11.91
CA GLY A 23 -1.12 -7.96 12.54
C GLY A 23 -0.72 -7.15 13.79
N MET A 24 -0.85 -5.83 13.74
CA MET A 24 -0.58 -4.96 14.88
C MET A 24 -1.57 -5.19 16.03
N ILE A 25 -2.86 -5.29 15.75
CA ILE A 25 -3.89 -5.54 16.78
C ILE A 25 -3.67 -6.91 17.43
N ASP A 26 -3.41 -7.94 16.63
CA ASP A 26 -3.19 -9.29 17.14
C ASP A 26 -1.94 -9.35 18.05
N HIS A 27 -0.80 -8.84 17.56
CA HIS A 27 0.47 -8.89 18.28
C HIS A 27 0.53 -7.94 19.49
N PHE A 28 0.06 -6.69 19.36
CA PHE A 28 0.19 -5.70 20.44
C PHE A 28 -0.97 -5.67 21.42
N PHE A 29 -2.18 -6.07 21.03
CA PHE A 29 -3.37 -5.97 21.91
C PHE A 29 -3.88 -7.33 22.39
N LEU A 30 -3.81 -8.38 21.57
CA LEU A 30 -4.37 -9.69 21.90
C LEU A 30 -3.34 -10.65 22.53
N GLU A 31 -2.12 -10.67 22.00
CA GLU A 31 -1.04 -11.52 22.52
C GLU A 31 -0.68 -11.24 23.99
N PRO A 32 -0.56 -9.98 24.45
CA PRO A 32 -0.27 -9.69 25.86
C PRO A 32 -1.39 -10.09 26.82
N ARG A 33 -2.61 -10.31 26.30
CA ARG A 33 -3.79 -10.74 27.06
C ARG A 33 -3.98 -12.26 27.01
N GLY A 34 -3.08 -13.00 26.35
CA GLY A 34 -3.21 -14.43 26.11
C GLY A 34 -4.39 -14.80 25.20
N GLN A 35 -4.90 -13.83 24.44
CA GLN A 35 -6.04 -13.99 23.52
C GLN A 35 -5.61 -13.89 22.06
N ALA A 36 -4.33 -14.15 21.76
CA ALA A 36 -3.82 -14.13 20.39
C ALA A 36 -4.76 -14.95 19.48
N PHE A 37 -5.33 -14.28 18.47
CA PHE A 37 -6.32 -14.88 17.60
C PHE A 37 -5.65 -15.61 16.45
N LEU A 38 -4.48 -15.14 16.00
CA LEU A 38 -3.71 -15.79 14.95
C LEU A 38 -2.68 -16.78 15.54
N PRO A 39 -2.63 -18.02 15.02
CA PRO A 39 -1.54 -18.93 15.32
C PRO A 39 -0.19 -18.33 14.86
N PRO A 40 0.93 -18.56 15.58
CA PRO A 40 2.24 -18.00 15.24
C PRO A 40 2.66 -18.26 13.79
N ALA A 41 2.38 -19.46 13.27
CA ALA A 41 2.67 -19.81 11.88
C ALA A 41 1.90 -18.95 10.86
N VAL A 42 0.66 -18.56 11.17
CA VAL A 42 -0.14 -17.68 10.28
C VAL A 42 0.43 -16.27 10.28
N PHE A 43 0.93 -15.80 11.42
CA PHE A 43 1.60 -14.51 11.52
C PHE A 43 2.90 -14.48 10.69
N ASP A 44 3.71 -15.54 10.74
CA ASP A 44 4.92 -15.67 9.91
C ASP A 44 4.60 -15.64 8.41
N TRP A 45 3.55 -16.37 7.98
CA TRP A 45 3.07 -16.32 6.60
C TRP A 45 2.57 -14.93 6.20
N LEU A 46 1.90 -14.24 7.11
CA LEU A 46 1.40 -12.88 6.89
C LEU A 46 2.57 -11.92 6.65
N LEU A 47 3.65 -12.02 7.42
CA LEU A 47 4.89 -11.27 7.19
C LEU A 47 5.51 -11.59 5.83
N ILE A 48 5.61 -12.86 5.46
CA ILE A 48 6.14 -13.29 4.15
C ILE A 48 5.33 -12.69 2.99
N LEU A 49 3.99 -12.70 3.09
CA LEU A 49 3.10 -12.11 2.09
C LEU A 49 3.14 -10.58 2.08
N MET A 50 3.48 -9.95 3.20
CA MET A 50 3.56 -8.50 3.31
C MET A 50 4.71 -7.92 2.46
N TRP A 51 5.83 -8.63 2.32
CA TRP A 51 6.98 -8.22 1.52
C TRP A 51 6.65 -7.96 0.03
N PRO A 52 6.08 -8.91 -0.73
CA PRO A 52 5.70 -8.66 -2.12
C PRO A 52 4.58 -7.63 -2.23
N LEU A 53 3.69 -7.53 -1.24
CA LEU A 53 2.63 -6.52 -1.21
C LEU A 53 3.20 -5.10 -1.06
N LEU A 54 4.13 -4.91 -0.13
CA LEU A 54 4.87 -3.66 0.07
C LEU A 54 5.65 -3.28 -1.20
N ALA A 55 6.34 -4.25 -1.82
CA ALA A 55 7.05 -4.02 -3.07
C ALA A 55 6.09 -3.56 -4.17
N ALA A 56 4.95 -4.22 -4.34
CA ALA A 56 3.94 -3.86 -5.34
C ALA A 56 3.39 -2.44 -5.13
N VAL A 57 3.05 -2.08 -3.89
CA VAL A 57 2.56 -0.74 -3.53
C VAL A 57 3.66 0.31 -3.74
N TRP A 58 4.88 0.04 -3.32
CA TRP A 58 6.03 0.94 -3.48
C TRP A 58 6.33 1.24 -4.95
N PHE A 59 6.48 0.20 -5.77
CA PHE A 59 6.74 0.37 -7.20
C PHE A 59 5.59 1.08 -7.90
N GLY A 60 4.34 0.74 -7.57
CA GLY A 60 3.18 1.41 -8.14
C GLY A 60 3.12 2.90 -7.77
N ASN A 61 3.43 3.26 -6.51
CA ASN A 61 3.42 4.66 -6.10
C ASN A 61 4.53 5.47 -6.79
N LYS A 62 5.74 4.90 -6.91
CA LYS A 62 6.85 5.51 -7.64
C LYS A 62 6.53 5.74 -9.13
N GLU A 63 5.83 4.82 -9.77
CA GLU A 63 5.37 5.01 -11.16
C GLU A 63 4.25 6.06 -11.27
N ASN A 64 3.35 6.13 -10.29
CA ASN A 64 2.28 7.12 -10.25
C ASN A 64 2.83 8.55 -10.10
N GLU A 65 3.83 8.73 -9.23
CA GLU A 65 4.51 10.01 -9.05
C GLU A 65 5.22 10.47 -10.32
N LYS A 66 5.91 9.56 -11.02
CA LYS A 66 6.54 9.88 -12.32
C LYS A 66 5.51 10.35 -13.35
N ARG A 67 4.35 9.70 -13.42
CA ARG A 67 3.25 10.13 -14.31
C ARG A 67 2.68 11.49 -13.94
N LYS A 68 2.46 11.74 -12.64
CA LYS A 68 2.00 13.06 -12.15
C LYS A 68 3.00 14.17 -12.47
N ALA A 69 4.29 13.91 -12.31
CA ALA A 69 5.34 14.87 -12.63
C ALA A 69 5.37 15.21 -14.13
N GLN A 70 5.23 14.21 -15.02
CA GLN A 70 5.13 14.43 -16.46
C GLN A 70 3.87 15.23 -16.84
N ALA A 71 2.71 14.85 -16.29
CA ALA A 71 1.45 15.56 -16.56
C ALA A 71 1.47 17.03 -16.07
N ARG A 72 2.18 17.32 -14.98
CA ARG A 72 2.39 18.71 -14.51
C ARG A 72 3.32 19.51 -15.42
N ALA A 73 4.33 18.86 -16.00
CA ALA A 73 5.25 19.52 -16.93
C ALA A 73 4.60 19.80 -18.30
N GLU A 74 3.59 19.01 -18.70
CA GLU A 74 2.83 19.20 -19.94
C GLU A 74 1.58 20.08 -19.79
N ALA A 75 1.19 20.45 -18.56
CA ALA A 75 0.06 21.35 -18.36
C ALA A 75 0.48 22.79 -18.74
N PRO A 76 -0.09 23.39 -19.80
CA PRO A 76 0.19 24.79 -20.12
C PRO A 76 -0.28 25.68 -18.96
N GLU A 77 0.51 26.72 -18.64
CA GLU A 77 0.12 27.75 -17.68
C GLU A 77 -1.30 28.25 -18.02
N PRO A 78 -2.19 28.39 -17.02
CA PRO A 78 -3.45 29.07 -17.27
C PRO A 78 -3.12 30.47 -17.83
N PRO A 79 -3.87 30.96 -18.84
CA PRO A 79 -3.63 32.29 -19.37
C PRO A 79 -3.68 33.29 -18.22
N ALA A 80 -2.67 34.15 -18.14
CA ALA A 80 -2.65 35.24 -17.19
C ALA A 80 -3.96 36.03 -17.34
N GLU A 81 -4.76 36.10 -16.28
CA GLU A 81 -5.94 36.96 -16.25
C GLU A 81 -5.43 38.40 -16.19
N ASP A 82 -5.60 39.12 -17.31
CA ASP A 82 -5.37 40.57 -17.46
C ASP A 82 -6.52 41.39 -16.83
#